data_AF-A0AAW0AXY9-F1
#
_entry.id   AF-A0AAW0AXY9-F1
#
_cell.length_a   1.000
_cell.length_b   1.000
_cell.length_c   1.000
_cell.angle_alpha   90.00
_cell.angle_beta   90.00
_cell.angle_gamma   90.00
#
_symmetry.space_group_name_H-M   'P 1'
#
loop_
_entity.id
_entity.type
_entity.pdbx_description
1 polymer ?
#
loop_
_entity_poly.entity_id
_entity_poly.type
_entity_poly.pdbx_seq_one_letter_code
_entity_poly.pdbx_strand_id
1 'polypeptide(L)'
;MAETSHISSIDVPIGDARRAKRDAEITDALDQNLPSNWRSEEAYNPPSGIVFFVFTLVEDHQLHSDGVRRTDLLLQSIDRHEFIARLRRSGDFQWIFDNYWVQETISISSESPLDQIVNTYLAEISPILTHLIQSEAALPVWQPAGQPAVADDYTKFLQGLHIPMLNGGPDMLLHRLGTFKGDEKDEARVAEIFSFMMQPGNEQHSVLLNTSGAGKTRINFEGLCEFWGMYLTSKVDTHGHGSHDLWRAIDAVQKDPNFRPRLPEFRWKTAHERNMNIAKHRFNEVLYARLLIMDRFCSLAKQTSSNGALLDEHKKCWLLLQVKPSQLASRDIFSELSLKVRGIEDSDSIVARLAELIAQIQEKLSRNLDPNFRLFCVIDEAQVAAETCLNAFRKRPLKVAAQRAKIPPPVRPHLRSDTTTTTEAWLEQANKDTRRPILREILTAWTNTDLNPVRVVVTGTGLSAGFMGEIMTSAVVKENKYRTLNDTGGFTDSTPY
;
A
#
# COMPACT_ATOMS: atom_id res chain seq x y z
N MET A 1 -17.38 52.17 -63.42
CA MET A 1 -15.91 52.19 -63.54
C MET A 1 -15.35 51.98 -62.15
N ALA A 2 -14.63 50.89 -62.00
CA ALA A 2 -14.16 50.35 -60.72
C ALA A 2 -12.71 50.79 -60.47
N GLU A 3 -12.38 51.12 -59.23
CA GLU A 3 -11.02 51.07 -58.72
C GLU A 3 -11.03 50.32 -57.38
N THR A 4 -10.25 49.24 -57.38
CA THR A 4 -10.05 48.28 -56.30
C THR A 4 -8.77 48.62 -55.54
N SER A 5 -8.87 48.84 -54.23
CA SER A 5 -7.73 48.82 -53.30
C SER A 5 -7.76 47.53 -52.46
N HIS A 6 -6.80 46.65 -52.69
CA HIS A 6 -6.58 45.42 -51.92
C HIS A 6 -5.92 45.74 -50.57
N ILE A 7 -6.53 45.26 -49.48
CA ILE A 7 -5.91 45.09 -48.16
C ILE A 7 -5.69 43.59 -47.98
N SER A 8 -4.44 43.16 -47.77
CA SER A 8 -4.11 41.81 -47.29
C SER A 8 -3.71 41.88 -45.82
N SER A 9 -4.59 41.40 -44.95
CA SER A 9 -4.33 41.12 -43.53
C SER A 9 -3.55 39.81 -43.41
N ILE A 10 -2.42 39.83 -42.70
CA ILE A 10 -1.73 38.63 -42.20
C ILE A 10 -2.05 38.56 -40.69
N ASP A 11 -2.82 37.55 -40.30
CA ASP A 11 -3.00 37.15 -38.91
C ASP A 11 -1.73 36.45 -38.42
N VAL A 12 -1.10 36.97 -37.36
CA VAL A 12 -0.06 36.27 -36.60
C VAL A 12 -0.69 35.69 -35.33
N PRO A 13 -0.52 34.38 -35.02
CA PRO A 13 -1.13 33.79 -33.84
C PRO A 13 -0.50 34.33 -32.55
N ILE A 14 -1.37 34.69 -31.59
CA ILE A 14 -1.08 35.20 -30.24
C ILE A 14 -0.16 34.27 -29.39
N GLY A 15 0.19 33.08 -29.89
CA GLY A 15 1.11 32.13 -29.25
C GLY A 15 2.59 32.54 -29.32
N ASP A 16 3.03 33.16 -30.42
CA ASP A 16 4.47 33.39 -30.65
C ASP A 16 5.02 34.57 -29.83
N ALA A 17 4.20 35.60 -29.59
CA ALA A 17 4.58 36.74 -28.76
C ALA A 17 4.79 36.36 -27.28
N ARG A 18 4.07 35.35 -26.77
CA ARG A 18 4.25 34.86 -25.39
C ARG A 18 5.49 33.98 -25.23
N ARG A 19 5.87 33.25 -26.29
CA ARG A 19 7.09 32.44 -26.31
C ARG A 19 8.32 33.33 -26.40
N ALA A 20 8.31 34.30 -27.32
CA ALA A 20 9.38 35.29 -27.45
C ALA A 20 9.60 36.11 -26.16
N LYS A 21 8.52 36.48 -25.46
CA LYS A 21 8.61 37.16 -24.17
C LYS A 21 9.23 36.28 -23.08
N ARG A 22 8.87 35.00 -23.01
CA ARG A 22 9.42 34.05 -22.04
C ARG A 22 10.89 33.75 -22.30
N ASP A 23 11.27 33.62 -23.57
CA ASP A 23 12.66 33.38 -23.96
C ASP A 23 13.53 34.62 -23.65
N ALA A 24 13.01 35.83 -23.88
CA ALA A 24 13.68 37.08 -23.48
C ALA A 24 13.83 37.22 -21.96
N GLU A 25 12.83 36.84 -21.17
CA GLU A 25 12.89 36.85 -19.70
C GLU A 25 13.91 35.84 -19.14
N ILE A 26 14.10 34.70 -19.82
CA ILE A 26 15.09 33.68 -19.44
C ILE A 26 16.51 34.15 -19.79
N THR A 27 16.70 34.77 -20.96
CA THR A 27 17.99 35.33 -21.36
C THR A 27 18.42 36.47 -20.44
N ASP A 28 17.51 37.37 -20.06
CA ASP A 28 17.80 38.49 -19.16
C ASP A 28 18.12 38.02 -17.73
N ALA A 29 17.48 36.94 -17.26
CA ALA A 29 17.79 36.33 -15.98
C ALA A 29 19.15 35.61 -15.95
N LEU A 30 19.64 35.13 -17.09
CA LEU A 30 20.95 34.50 -17.24
C LEU A 30 22.07 35.54 -17.34
N ASP A 31 21.84 36.66 -18.02
CA ASP A 31 22.82 37.75 -18.16
C ASP A 31 23.07 38.53 -16.86
N GLN A 32 22.10 38.56 -15.94
CA GLN A 32 22.21 39.26 -14.66
C GLN A 32 22.99 38.49 -13.58
N ASN A 33 23.27 37.20 -13.80
CA ASN A 33 23.92 36.33 -12.79
C ASN A 33 25.35 35.88 -13.16
N LEU A 34 25.93 36.40 -14.25
CA LEU A 34 27.28 36.05 -14.68
C LEU A 34 28.33 37.09 -14.22
N PRO A 35 29.50 36.66 -13.68
CA PRO A 35 30.58 37.56 -13.29
C PRO A 35 31.13 38.40 -14.46
N SER A 36 31.53 39.64 -14.17
CA SER A 36 31.90 40.65 -15.18
C SER A 36 33.13 40.34 -16.03
N ASN A 37 33.93 39.33 -15.68
CA ASN A 37 35.12 38.91 -16.43
C ASN A 37 34.82 37.94 -17.58
N TRP A 38 33.56 37.61 -17.86
CA TRP A 38 33.15 36.64 -18.89
C TRP A 38 32.54 37.28 -20.14
N ARG A 39 32.71 38.60 -20.31
CA ARG A 39 32.25 39.36 -21.48
C ARG A 39 33.41 39.63 -22.44
N SER A 40 33.72 38.68 -23.32
CA SER A 40 34.52 38.95 -24.51
C SER A 40 33.86 38.36 -25.75
N GLU A 41 33.64 39.21 -26.74
CA GLU A 41 33.11 38.91 -28.07
C GLU A 41 34.02 37.93 -28.81
N GLU A 42 33.49 36.78 -29.19
CA GLU A 42 33.62 36.24 -30.54
C GLU A 42 32.65 35.07 -30.72
N ALA A 43 31.82 35.16 -31.76
CA ALA A 43 30.69 34.30 -32.00
C ALA A 43 31.09 32.96 -32.63
N TYR A 44 30.82 31.84 -31.93
CA TYR A 44 30.33 30.60 -32.53
C TYR A 44 29.67 29.73 -31.46
N ASN A 45 28.48 29.22 -31.72
CA ASN A 45 27.57 28.67 -30.71
C ASN A 45 27.50 27.12 -30.80
N PRO A 46 28.11 26.36 -29.86
CA PRO A 46 27.66 25.01 -29.55
C PRO A 46 27.21 24.88 -28.08
N PRO A 47 26.30 23.95 -27.76
CA PRO A 47 25.75 23.79 -26.42
C PRO A 47 26.83 23.26 -25.47
N SER A 48 27.27 24.06 -24.49
CA SER A 48 28.42 23.70 -23.63
C SER A 48 28.22 24.10 -22.17
N GLY A 49 27.42 23.30 -21.45
CA GLY A 49 27.55 23.17 -19.98
C GLY A 49 28.39 21.95 -19.58
N ILE A 50 28.39 20.90 -20.40
CA ILE A 50 28.98 19.58 -20.07
C ILE A 50 30.44 19.47 -20.52
N VAL A 51 30.80 20.10 -21.65
CA VAL A 51 32.18 20.06 -22.18
C VAL A 51 33.15 20.84 -21.28
N PHE A 52 32.69 21.91 -20.64
CA PHE A 52 33.53 22.71 -19.73
C PHE A 52 33.84 21.97 -18.44
N PHE A 53 32.88 21.21 -17.87
CA PHE A 53 33.07 20.50 -16.60
C PHE A 53 34.12 19.37 -16.68
N VAL A 54 34.26 18.75 -17.85
CA VAL A 54 35.24 17.68 -18.10
C VAL A 54 36.67 18.23 -18.21
N PHE A 55 36.85 19.46 -18.70
CA PHE A 55 38.18 20.08 -18.78
C PHE A 55 38.64 20.65 -17.43
N THR A 56 37.74 21.21 -16.63
CA THR A 56 38.10 21.78 -15.31
C THR A 56 38.58 20.73 -14.31
N LEU A 57 38.06 19.49 -14.38
CA LEU A 57 38.56 18.37 -13.55
C LEU A 57 39.95 17.87 -13.95
N VAL A 58 40.43 18.17 -15.15
CA VAL A 58 41.75 17.74 -15.62
C VAL A 58 42.85 18.72 -15.20
N GLU A 59 42.53 20.00 -14.97
CA GLU A 59 43.52 21.02 -14.62
C GLU A 59 43.65 21.30 -13.12
N ASP A 60 42.67 20.94 -12.28
CA ASP A 60 42.63 21.35 -10.86
C ASP A 60 42.76 20.16 -9.86
N HIS A 61 43.81 19.35 -10.02
CA HIS A 61 44.11 18.23 -9.11
C HIS A 61 45.54 18.27 -8.56
N GLN A 62 45.76 19.15 -7.59
CA GLN A 62 46.70 18.88 -6.49
C GLN A 62 45.89 18.65 -5.21
N LEU A 63 45.72 17.38 -4.81
CA LEU A 63 45.66 16.86 -3.43
C LEU A 63 45.11 15.42 -3.44
N HIS A 64 45.77 14.54 -2.67
CA HIS A 64 45.53 13.10 -2.44
C HIS A 64 46.25 12.10 -3.37
N SER A 65 47.24 11.42 -2.78
CA SER A 65 48.27 10.59 -3.43
C SER A 65 47.85 9.17 -3.86
N ASP A 66 46.68 8.67 -3.44
CA ASP A 66 46.28 7.29 -3.74
C ASP A 66 45.37 7.16 -4.98
N GLY A 67 44.71 8.25 -5.40
CA GLY A 67 43.95 8.30 -6.66
C GLY A 67 44.82 8.48 -7.91
N VAL A 68 45.98 9.13 -7.75
CA VAL A 68 46.86 9.59 -8.84
C VAL A 68 47.43 8.44 -9.67
N ARG A 69 47.69 7.26 -9.07
CA ARG A 69 48.27 6.12 -9.80
C ARG A 69 47.30 5.40 -10.74
N ARG A 70 45.99 5.58 -10.61
CA ARG A 70 44.99 4.77 -11.34
C ARG A 70 44.35 5.49 -12.53
N THR A 71 44.11 6.79 -12.45
CA THR A 71 43.60 7.58 -13.59
C THR A 71 44.60 7.62 -14.75
N ASP A 72 45.90 7.64 -14.44
CA ASP A 72 46.97 7.58 -15.43
C ASP A 72 47.05 6.22 -16.17
N LEU A 73 46.64 5.12 -15.55
CA LEU A 73 46.65 3.79 -16.19
C LEU A 73 45.46 3.58 -17.14
N LEU A 74 44.30 4.18 -16.85
CA LEU A 74 43.09 4.09 -17.67
C LEU A 74 43.15 4.96 -18.93
N LEU A 75 43.82 6.12 -18.86
CA LEU A 75 44.01 6.99 -20.02
C LEU A 75 45.14 6.54 -20.95
N GLN A 76 46.05 5.68 -20.48
CA GLN A 76 47.12 5.11 -21.32
C GLN A 76 46.65 3.97 -22.24
N SER A 77 45.50 3.34 -21.95
CA SER A 77 44.96 2.24 -22.77
C SER A 77 43.98 2.68 -23.87
N ILE A 78 43.65 3.98 -23.95
CA ILE A 78 42.72 4.52 -24.93
C ILE A 78 43.50 5.39 -25.91
N ASP A 79 43.42 5.09 -27.22
CA ASP A 79 43.95 6.00 -28.24
C ASP A 79 43.16 7.31 -28.17
N ARG A 80 43.81 8.31 -27.55
CA ARG A 80 43.25 9.63 -27.28
C ARG A 80 42.77 10.32 -28.57
N HIS A 81 43.36 9.98 -29.72
CA HIS A 81 42.93 10.53 -31.01
C HIS A 81 41.63 9.89 -31.51
N GLU A 82 41.43 8.58 -31.32
CA GLU A 82 40.16 7.92 -31.70
C GLU A 82 39.01 8.37 -30.79
N PHE A 83 39.27 8.53 -29.49
CA PHE A 83 38.30 9.05 -28.52
C PHE A 83 37.77 10.44 -28.91
N ILE A 84 38.68 11.40 -29.16
CA ILE A 84 38.30 12.76 -29.55
C ILE A 84 37.63 12.79 -30.94
N ALA A 85 38.09 11.96 -31.88
CA ALA A 85 37.54 11.91 -33.23
C ALA A 85 36.13 11.30 -33.28
N ARG A 86 35.75 10.43 -32.34
CA ARG A 86 34.38 9.90 -32.22
C ARG A 86 33.45 10.87 -31.50
N LEU A 87 33.90 11.49 -30.41
CA LEU A 87 33.15 12.55 -29.70
C LEU A 87 32.73 13.68 -30.64
N ARG A 88 33.64 14.10 -31.54
CA ARG A 88 33.35 15.11 -32.56
C ARG A 88 32.42 14.64 -33.68
N ARG A 89 32.33 13.32 -33.93
CA ARG A 89 31.53 12.75 -35.02
C ARG A 89 30.10 12.39 -34.62
N SER A 90 29.88 11.89 -33.40
CA SER A 90 28.56 11.39 -32.99
C SER A 90 27.75 12.40 -32.17
N GLY A 91 28.40 13.33 -31.45
CA GLY A 91 27.71 14.18 -30.46
C GLY A 91 27.00 13.39 -29.35
N ASP A 92 27.28 12.10 -29.24
CA ASP A 92 26.53 11.15 -28.41
C ASP A 92 27.24 10.94 -27.07
N PHE A 93 26.90 11.80 -26.11
CA PHE A 93 27.39 11.72 -24.73
C PHE A 93 26.77 10.55 -23.95
N GLN A 94 25.65 10.00 -24.43
CA GLN A 94 24.93 8.93 -23.74
C GLN A 94 25.73 7.63 -23.78
N TRP A 95 26.35 7.32 -24.92
CA TRP A 95 27.22 6.15 -25.05
C TRP A 95 28.40 6.16 -24.06
N ILE A 96 28.98 7.33 -23.76
CA ILE A 96 30.09 7.47 -22.80
C ILE A 96 29.62 7.13 -21.39
N PHE A 97 28.45 7.66 -20.99
CA PHE A 97 27.81 7.32 -19.73
C PHE A 97 27.56 5.82 -19.61
N ASP A 98 26.93 5.24 -20.64
CA ASP A 98 26.47 3.85 -20.62
C ASP A 98 27.62 2.84 -20.62
N ASN A 99 28.77 3.17 -21.26
CA ASN A 99 29.86 2.21 -21.45
C ASN A 99 31.04 2.39 -20.49
N TYR A 100 31.28 3.60 -19.98
CA TYR A 100 32.47 3.88 -19.16
C TYR A 100 32.13 4.33 -17.75
N TRP A 101 31.00 5.02 -17.54
CA TRP A 101 30.64 5.47 -16.19
C TRP A 101 29.96 4.37 -15.36
N VAL A 102 29.30 3.41 -16.03
CA VAL A 102 28.55 2.33 -15.37
C VAL A 102 29.44 1.19 -14.83
N GLN A 103 30.67 1.00 -15.32
CA GLN A 103 31.42 -0.22 -14.98
C GLN A 103 32.37 -0.14 -13.77
N GLU A 104 32.77 1.04 -13.29
CA GLU A 104 33.65 1.14 -12.11
C GLU A 104 33.27 2.26 -11.13
N THR A 105 31.97 2.46 -10.92
CA THR A 105 31.57 3.00 -9.61
C THR A 105 31.76 1.87 -8.61
N ILE A 106 32.92 1.85 -7.95
CA ILE A 106 33.18 0.98 -6.80
C ILE A 106 32.03 1.21 -5.82
N SER A 107 31.11 0.24 -5.77
CA SER A 107 29.98 0.19 -4.85
C SER A 107 30.53 0.09 -3.42
N ILE A 108 30.90 1.23 -2.85
CA ILE A 108 30.74 1.42 -1.42
C ILE A 108 29.23 1.41 -1.24
N SER A 109 28.65 0.24 -1.05
CA SER A 109 27.22 0.06 -0.83
C SER A 109 26.89 0.69 0.52
N SER A 110 26.75 2.03 0.54
CA SER A 110 26.08 2.69 1.63
C SER A 110 24.66 2.15 1.59
N GLU A 111 24.35 1.22 2.49
CA GLU A 111 22.99 0.74 2.70
C GLU A 111 22.05 1.95 2.73
N SER A 112 20.90 1.85 2.07
CA SER A 112 19.96 2.96 2.10
C SER A 112 19.57 3.26 3.56
N PRO A 113 19.26 4.53 3.92
CA PRO A 113 18.80 4.85 5.27
C PRO A 113 17.60 4.00 5.71
N LEU A 114 16.73 3.62 4.76
CA LEU A 114 15.62 2.71 5.01
C LEU A 114 16.11 1.33 5.42
N ASP A 115 17.04 0.73 4.67
CA ASP A 115 17.57 -0.60 4.95
C ASP A 115 18.25 -0.64 6.32
N GLN A 116 19.02 0.38 6.67
CA GLN A 116 19.65 0.47 7.99
C GLN A 116 18.61 0.50 9.13
N ILE A 117 17.56 1.31 8.99
CA ILE A 117 16.47 1.43 9.98
C ILE A 117 15.72 0.09 10.11
N VAL A 118 15.38 -0.52 8.97
CA VAL A 118 14.67 -1.80 8.91
C VAL A 118 15.52 -2.90 9.52
N ASN A 119 16.78 -3.07 9.10
CA ASN A 119 17.68 -4.10 9.59
C ASN A 119 17.93 -3.98 11.09
N THR A 120 18.16 -2.76 11.58
CA THR A 120 18.33 -2.48 13.01
C THR A 120 17.09 -2.91 13.79
N TYR A 121 15.90 -2.52 13.32
CA TYR A 121 14.65 -2.86 13.99
C TYR A 121 14.31 -4.36 13.94
N LEU A 122 14.53 -5.01 12.79
CA LEU A 122 14.33 -6.45 12.65
C LEU A 122 15.29 -7.24 13.52
N ALA A 123 16.55 -6.80 13.65
CA ALA A 123 17.51 -7.39 14.59
C ALA A 123 17.03 -7.25 16.04
N GLU A 124 16.51 -6.08 16.42
CA GLU A 124 15.98 -5.79 17.76
C GLU A 124 14.80 -6.71 18.14
N ILE A 125 13.85 -6.94 17.23
CA ILE A 125 12.68 -7.80 17.51
C ILE A 125 12.95 -9.30 17.32
N SER A 126 14.07 -9.68 16.70
CA SER A 126 14.37 -11.09 16.40
C SER A 126 14.34 -12.01 17.62
N PRO A 127 14.95 -11.66 18.77
CA PRO A 127 14.88 -12.51 19.97
C PRO A 127 13.44 -12.75 20.45
N ILE A 128 12.58 -11.73 20.33
CA ILE A 128 11.16 -11.82 20.69
C ILE A 128 10.45 -12.80 19.76
N LEU A 129 10.66 -12.68 18.45
CA LEU A 129 10.07 -13.58 17.46
C LEU A 129 10.57 -15.02 17.65
N THR A 130 11.88 -15.22 17.87
CA THR A 130 12.47 -16.54 18.14
C THR A 130 11.86 -17.17 19.38
N HIS A 131 11.73 -16.42 20.48
CA HIS A 131 11.10 -16.91 21.70
C HIS A 131 9.66 -17.36 21.45
N LEU A 132 8.86 -16.51 20.77
CA LEU A 132 7.46 -16.80 20.45
C LEU A 132 7.30 -18.08 19.60
N ILE A 133 8.17 -18.26 18.61
CA ILE A 133 8.19 -19.43 17.74
C ILE A 133 8.53 -20.70 18.54
N GLN A 134 9.52 -20.62 19.44
CA GLN A 134 9.98 -21.76 20.24
C GLN A 134 9.03 -22.12 21.38
N SER A 135 8.33 -21.15 21.98
CA SER A 135 7.45 -21.34 23.13
C SER A 135 6.02 -21.75 22.76
N GLU A 136 5.79 -22.16 21.51
CA GLU A 136 4.46 -22.47 20.95
C GLU A 136 3.41 -21.36 21.19
N ALA A 137 3.81 -20.08 21.22
CA ALA A 137 2.94 -18.91 21.38
C ALA A 137 1.70 -19.14 22.29
N ALA A 138 1.89 -19.77 23.46
CA ALA A 138 0.78 -20.07 24.34
C ALA A 138 0.31 -18.79 25.05
N LEU A 139 -0.93 -18.40 24.80
CA LEU A 139 -1.59 -17.38 25.60
C LEU A 139 -1.82 -17.92 27.02
N PRO A 140 -1.73 -17.07 28.06
CA PRO A 140 -2.05 -17.50 29.41
C PRO A 140 -3.50 -18.02 29.45
N VAL A 141 -3.78 -19.05 30.24
CA VAL A 141 -5.13 -19.62 30.38
C VAL A 141 -5.91 -18.83 31.42
N TRP A 142 -7.15 -18.47 31.09
CA TRP A 142 -8.04 -17.76 32.00
C TRP A 142 -8.45 -18.67 33.15
N GLN A 143 -8.39 -18.14 34.36
CA GLN A 143 -8.83 -18.81 35.56
C GLN A 143 -10.11 -18.13 36.06
N PRO A 144 -11.20 -18.88 36.30
CA PRO A 144 -12.39 -18.31 36.92
C PRO A 144 -12.01 -17.72 38.28
N ALA A 145 -12.13 -16.40 38.44
CA ALA A 145 -11.91 -15.78 39.75
C ALA A 145 -12.95 -16.36 40.71
N GLY A 146 -12.48 -17.03 41.77
CA GLY A 146 -13.30 -17.80 42.70
C GLY A 146 -14.43 -16.96 43.28
N GLN A 147 -15.61 -17.04 42.67
CA GLN A 147 -16.82 -16.61 43.32
C GLN A 147 -17.14 -17.69 44.37
N PRO A 148 -17.17 -17.34 45.67
CA PRO A 148 -17.23 -18.32 46.77
C PRO A 148 -18.53 -19.15 46.83
N ALA A 149 -19.43 -19.02 45.85
CA ALA A 149 -20.73 -19.67 45.80
C ALA A 149 -20.92 -20.62 44.61
N VAL A 150 -19.93 -20.76 43.72
CA VAL A 150 -20.04 -21.62 42.54
C VAL A 150 -19.50 -23.02 42.87
N ALA A 151 -20.32 -24.05 42.65
CA ALA A 151 -19.95 -25.44 42.92
C ALA A 151 -18.62 -25.82 42.27
N ASP A 152 -17.75 -26.53 43.01
CA ASP A 152 -16.40 -26.93 42.57
C ASP A 152 -16.38 -27.58 41.18
N ASP A 153 -17.43 -28.32 40.82
CA ASP A 153 -17.55 -29.00 39.54
C ASP A 153 -17.65 -28.04 38.35
N TYR A 154 -18.30 -26.88 38.53
CA TYR A 154 -18.41 -25.87 37.47
C TYR A 154 -17.08 -25.14 37.26
N THR A 155 -16.33 -24.87 38.33
CA THR A 155 -14.98 -24.30 38.23
C THR A 155 -14.04 -25.26 37.51
N LYS A 156 -14.06 -26.56 37.87
CA LYS A 156 -13.29 -27.60 37.18
C LYS A 156 -13.67 -27.70 35.70
N PHE A 157 -14.96 -27.63 35.39
CA PHE A 157 -15.44 -27.61 34.00
C PHE A 157 -14.87 -26.43 33.23
N LEU A 158 -14.98 -25.20 33.75
CA LEU A 158 -14.45 -24.00 33.10
C LEU A 158 -12.92 -24.04 32.92
N GLN A 159 -12.19 -24.55 33.91
CA GLN A 159 -10.74 -24.76 33.81
C GLN A 159 -10.39 -25.77 32.72
N GLY A 160 -11.16 -26.84 32.60
CA GLY A 160 -11.02 -27.86 31.56
C GLY A 160 -11.28 -27.34 30.14
N LEU A 161 -11.93 -26.19 29.97
CA LEU A 161 -12.11 -25.56 28.65
C LEU A 161 -10.81 -24.95 28.13
N HIS A 162 -9.80 -24.69 28.99
CA HIS A 162 -8.53 -24.05 28.61
C HIS A 162 -8.73 -22.74 27.81
N ILE A 163 -9.65 -21.88 28.25
CA ILE A 163 -9.97 -20.62 27.55
C ILE A 163 -8.77 -19.67 27.64
N PRO A 164 -8.30 -19.07 26.54
CA PRO A 164 -7.24 -18.06 26.58
C PRO A 164 -7.65 -16.84 27.41
N MET A 165 -6.69 -16.26 28.14
CA MET A 165 -6.85 -15.03 28.91
C MET A 165 -6.26 -13.84 28.16
N LEU A 166 -7.08 -12.83 27.96
CA LEU A 166 -6.69 -11.55 27.36
C LEU A 166 -7.19 -10.41 28.24
N ASN A 167 -6.29 -9.47 28.57
CA ASN A 167 -6.57 -8.34 29.47
C ASN A 167 -7.24 -8.76 30.80
N GLY A 168 -6.87 -9.93 31.33
CA GLY A 168 -7.42 -10.48 32.58
C GLY A 168 -8.78 -11.17 32.44
N GLY A 169 -9.40 -11.17 31.26
CA GLY A 169 -10.68 -11.82 30.98
C GLY A 169 -10.55 -13.05 30.07
N PRO A 170 -11.60 -13.88 29.98
CA PRO A 170 -11.65 -14.99 29.03
C PRO A 170 -11.86 -14.46 27.61
N ASP A 171 -11.14 -15.04 26.64
CA ASP A 171 -11.31 -14.73 25.23
C ASP A 171 -11.88 -15.92 24.45
N MET A 172 -13.18 -15.83 24.19
CA MET A 172 -13.91 -16.87 23.45
C MET A 172 -13.62 -16.85 21.94
N LEU A 173 -13.11 -15.75 21.41
CA LEU A 173 -12.77 -15.65 20.00
C LEU A 173 -11.53 -16.51 19.68
N LEU A 174 -10.56 -16.56 20.60
CA LEU A 174 -9.35 -17.38 20.48
C LEU A 174 -9.49 -18.79 21.08
N HIS A 175 -10.57 -19.08 21.79
CA HIS A 175 -10.83 -20.41 22.35
C HIS A 175 -10.89 -21.47 21.24
N ARG A 176 -10.07 -22.52 21.37
CA ARG A 176 -9.92 -23.59 20.35
C ARG A 176 -9.60 -23.06 18.94
N LEU A 177 -8.84 -21.97 18.83
CA LEU A 177 -8.42 -21.45 17.52
C LEU A 177 -7.62 -22.50 16.73
N GLY A 178 -7.96 -22.68 15.46
CA GLY A 178 -7.33 -23.64 14.55
C GLY A 178 -8.00 -25.02 14.54
N THR A 179 -9.09 -25.22 15.30
CA THR A 179 -9.78 -26.51 15.38
C THR A 179 -10.93 -26.67 14.42
N PHE A 180 -11.13 -25.72 13.48
CA PHE A 180 -12.12 -25.93 12.42
C PHE A 180 -11.72 -27.12 11.55
N LYS A 181 -10.42 -27.41 11.47
CA LYS A 181 -9.91 -28.65 10.88
C LYS A 181 -10.52 -29.87 11.58
N GLY A 182 -11.32 -30.64 10.85
CA GLY A 182 -12.03 -31.83 11.32
C GLY A 182 -13.55 -31.68 11.47
N ASP A 183 -14.10 -30.47 11.36
CA ASP A 183 -15.55 -30.26 11.25
C ASP A 183 -15.91 -29.89 9.81
N GLU A 184 -16.62 -30.78 9.12
CA GLU A 184 -16.94 -30.64 7.70
C GLU A 184 -17.66 -29.32 7.36
N LYS A 185 -18.54 -28.83 8.25
CA LYS A 185 -19.29 -27.59 8.00
C LYS A 185 -18.41 -26.37 8.16
N ASP A 186 -17.61 -26.32 9.22
CA ASP A 186 -16.75 -25.19 9.51
C ASP A 186 -15.55 -25.12 8.54
N GLU A 187 -15.00 -26.26 8.13
CA GLU A 187 -14.02 -26.34 7.03
C GLU A 187 -14.61 -25.82 5.72
N ALA A 188 -15.83 -26.24 5.36
CA ALA A 188 -16.48 -25.78 4.13
C ALA A 188 -16.65 -24.26 4.11
N ARG A 189 -16.96 -23.63 5.25
CA ARG A 189 -17.07 -22.16 5.37
C ARG A 189 -15.72 -21.47 5.16
N VAL A 190 -14.65 -21.97 5.77
CA VAL A 190 -13.30 -21.42 5.56
C VAL A 190 -12.88 -21.60 4.10
N ALA A 191 -13.12 -22.78 3.53
CA ALA A 191 -12.79 -23.09 2.14
C ALA A 191 -13.58 -22.24 1.14
N GLU A 192 -14.85 -21.95 1.42
CA GLU A 192 -15.67 -21.08 0.60
C GLU A 192 -15.02 -19.70 0.45
N ILE A 193 -14.40 -19.17 1.52
CA ILE A 193 -13.74 -17.87 1.51
C ILE A 193 -12.31 -17.96 0.94
N PHE A 194 -11.46 -18.82 1.51
CA PHE A 194 -10.03 -18.82 1.23
C PHE A 194 -9.64 -19.75 0.07
N SER A 195 -10.09 -21.01 0.09
CA SER A 195 -9.74 -22.00 -0.93
C SER A 195 -10.26 -21.64 -2.31
N PHE A 196 -11.44 -21.02 -2.40
CA PHE A 196 -11.95 -20.51 -3.67
C PHE A 196 -10.97 -19.53 -4.33
N MET A 197 -10.35 -18.63 -3.55
CA MET A 197 -9.40 -17.64 -4.07
C MET A 197 -8.05 -18.24 -4.51
N MET A 198 -7.80 -19.50 -4.17
CA MET A 198 -6.62 -20.27 -4.59
C MET A 198 -6.83 -20.99 -5.92
N GLN A 199 -8.04 -21.01 -6.47
CA GLN A 199 -8.30 -21.70 -7.74
C GLN A 199 -7.54 -21.02 -8.90
N PRO A 200 -6.92 -21.81 -9.81
CA PRO A 200 -6.23 -21.25 -10.97
C PRO A 200 -7.12 -20.31 -11.79
N GLY A 201 -6.58 -19.16 -12.18
CA GLY A 201 -7.33 -18.13 -12.91
C GLY A 201 -8.28 -17.30 -12.06
N ASN A 202 -8.39 -17.57 -10.76
CA ASN A 202 -9.19 -16.76 -9.87
C ASN A 202 -8.41 -15.56 -9.32
N GLU A 203 -8.82 -14.38 -9.75
CA GLU A 203 -8.27 -13.10 -9.29
C GLU A 203 -9.24 -12.36 -8.36
N GLN A 204 -10.32 -13.02 -7.94
CA GLN A 204 -11.32 -12.41 -7.08
C GLN A 204 -10.84 -12.29 -5.63
N HIS A 205 -11.09 -11.14 -5.06
CA HIS A 205 -11.06 -10.84 -3.65
C HIS A 205 -12.44 -11.08 -3.02
N SER A 206 -12.50 -11.28 -1.71
CA SER A 206 -13.75 -11.62 -1.02
C SER A 206 -14.21 -10.49 -0.10
N VAL A 207 -15.51 -10.22 -0.09
CA VAL A 207 -16.16 -9.32 0.86
C VAL A 207 -17.17 -10.13 1.68
N LEU A 208 -16.97 -10.19 2.99
CA LEU A 208 -17.82 -10.93 3.91
C LEU A 208 -18.82 -9.98 4.57
N LEU A 209 -20.10 -10.10 4.18
CA LEU A 209 -21.19 -9.26 4.66
C LEU A 209 -22.16 -10.09 5.50
N ASN A 210 -22.00 -10.01 6.82
CA ASN A 210 -22.93 -10.61 7.78
C ASN A 210 -23.29 -9.63 8.89
N THR A 211 -24.39 -9.94 9.58
CA THR A 211 -24.80 -9.30 10.83
C THR A 211 -23.71 -9.36 11.90
N SER A 212 -23.80 -8.46 12.89
CA SER A 212 -22.92 -8.51 14.08
C SER A 212 -23.08 -9.85 14.80
N GLY A 213 -22.00 -10.39 15.35
CA GLY A 213 -22.05 -11.66 16.09
C GLY A 213 -22.11 -12.93 15.23
N ALA A 214 -22.20 -12.83 13.90
CA ALA A 214 -22.14 -14.00 13.00
C ALA A 214 -20.77 -14.71 12.96
N GLY A 215 -19.82 -14.30 13.82
CA GLY A 215 -18.47 -14.86 13.92
C GLY A 215 -17.56 -14.64 12.70
N LYS A 216 -17.76 -13.54 11.96
CA LYS A 216 -16.89 -13.13 10.84
C LYS A 216 -15.40 -13.13 11.22
N THR A 217 -15.06 -12.47 12.34
CA THR A 217 -13.69 -12.41 12.84
C THR A 217 -13.15 -13.80 13.17
N ARG A 218 -13.99 -14.69 13.74
CA ARG A 218 -13.59 -16.08 14.00
C ARG A 218 -13.25 -16.82 12.71
N ILE A 219 -14.10 -16.72 11.70
CA ILE A 219 -13.86 -17.35 10.39
C ILE A 219 -12.57 -16.83 9.75
N ASN A 220 -12.30 -15.52 9.84
CA ASN A 220 -11.03 -14.96 9.34
C ASN A 220 -9.81 -15.52 10.08
N PHE A 221 -9.91 -15.68 11.41
CA PHE A 221 -8.83 -16.24 12.21
C PHE A 221 -8.58 -17.71 11.86
N GLU A 222 -9.63 -18.50 11.70
CA GLU A 222 -9.51 -19.91 11.30
C GLU A 222 -8.92 -20.03 9.89
N GLY A 223 -9.36 -19.19 8.95
CA GLY A 223 -8.74 -19.09 7.63
C GLY A 223 -7.26 -18.72 7.69
N LEU A 224 -6.85 -17.79 8.55
CA LEU A 224 -5.43 -17.43 8.72
C LEU A 224 -4.62 -18.45 9.54
N CYS A 225 -5.26 -19.42 10.21
CA CYS A 225 -4.58 -20.61 10.74
C CYS A 225 -4.31 -21.65 9.64
N GLU A 226 -5.12 -21.67 8.58
CA GLU A 226 -4.95 -22.59 7.45
C GLU A 226 -4.07 -22.01 6.34
N PHE A 227 -4.21 -20.72 6.06
CA PHE A 227 -3.55 -20.01 4.97
C PHE A 227 -2.62 -18.92 5.50
N TRP A 228 -1.48 -18.73 4.84
CA TRP A 228 -0.56 -17.64 5.18
C TRP A 228 -1.15 -16.28 4.77
N GLY A 229 -1.14 -15.33 5.70
CA GLY A 229 -1.63 -14.00 5.41
C GLY A 229 -1.48 -13.02 6.56
N MET A 230 -2.00 -11.83 6.35
CA MET A 230 -1.98 -10.73 7.31
C MET A 230 -3.37 -10.45 7.84
N TYR A 231 -3.47 -10.23 9.14
CA TYR A 231 -4.66 -9.69 9.78
C TYR A 231 -4.44 -8.21 10.11
N LEU A 232 -5.25 -7.36 9.50
CA LEU A 232 -5.31 -5.94 9.79
C LEU A 232 -6.72 -5.58 10.24
N THR A 233 -6.82 -4.67 11.20
CA THR A 233 -8.10 -4.10 11.61
C THR A 233 -8.09 -2.60 11.35
N SER A 234 -9.20 -2.08 10.81
CA SER A 234 -9.36 -0.63 10.64
C SER A 234 -9.54 0.08 11.98
N LYS A 235 -9.89 -0.65 13.05
CA LYS A 235 -10.01 -0.14 14.40
C LYS A 235 -9.85 -1.27 15.41
N VAL A 236 -8.91 -1.11 16.33
CA VAL A 236 -8.75 -2.04 17.44
C VAL A 236 -10.00 -1.98 18.33
N ASP A 237 -10.57 -3.14 18.61
CA ASP A 237 -11.78 -3.27 19.44
C ASP A 237 -11.48 -3.04 20.93
N THR A 238 -12.52 -3.09 21.76
CA THR A 238 -12.37 -2.94 23.22
C THR A 238 -11.55 -4.04 23.87
N HIS A 239 -11.45 -5.21 23.23
CA HIS A 239 -10.64 -6.32 23.71
C HIS A 239 -9.19 -6.20 23.26
N GLY A 240 -8.84 -5.23 22.41
CA GLY A 240 -7.48 -5.01 21.93
C GLY A 240 -7.06 -5.98 20.82
N HIS A 241 -7.98 -6.44 19.97
CA HIS A 241 -7.65 -7.30 18.83
C HIS A 241 -7.03 -6.50 17.69
N GLY A 242 -5.84 -6.91 17.26
CA GLY A 242 -5.11 -6.34 16.12
C GLY A 242 -4.07 -5.29 16.53
N SER A 243 -3.19 -4.97 15.56
CA SER A 243 -2.29 -3.82 15.63
C SER A 243 -3.04 -2.51 15.36
N HIS A 244 -2.47 -1.40 15.84
CA HIS A 244 -2.94 -0.04 15.56
C HIS A 244 -2.39 0.53 14.24
N ASP A 245 -1.56 -0.20 13.50
CA ASP A 245 -0.86 0.27 12.31
C ASP A 245 -1.79 0.81 11.21
N LEU A 246 -2.81 0.06 10.79
CA LEU A 246 -3.74 0.49 9.74
C LEU A 246 -4.58 1.70 10.18
N TRP A 247 -5.12 1.68 11.41
CA TRP A 247 -5.83 2.83 11.97
C TRP A 247 -4.97 4.09 12.03
N ARG A 248 -3.71 3.96 12.50
CA ARG A 248 -2.76 5.08 12.53
C ARG A 248 -2.37 5.57 11.15
N ALA A 249 -2.37 4.70 10.13
CA ALA A 249 -2.19 5.13 8.75
C ALA A 249 -3.40 5.92 8.23
N ILE A 250 -4.63 5.48 8.51
CA ILE A 250 -5.87 6.21 8.18
C ILE A 250 -5.88 7.60 8.84
N ASP A 251 -5.49 7.68 10.11
CA ASP A 251 -5.36 8.94 10.85
C ASP A 251 -4.23 9.82 10.28
N ALA A 252 -3.08 9.23 9.93
CA ALA A 252 -1.96 9.95 9.32
C ALA A 252 -2.30 10.55 7.95
N VAL A 253 -3.10 9.88 7.13
CA VAL A 253 -3.60 10.45 5.86
C VAL A 253 -4.39 11.73 6.13
N GLN A 254 -5.24 11.74 7.15
CA GLN A 254 -6.07 12.91 7.48
C GLN A 254 -5.25 14.08 8.04
N LYS A 255 -4.15 13.77 8.73
CA LYS A 255 -3.23 14.75 9.34
C LYS A 255 -2.16 15.26 8.38
N ASP A 256 -2.02 14.67 7.20
CA ASP A 256 -1.05 15.14 6.22
C ASP A 256 -1.36 16.59 5.80
N PRO A 257 -0.39 17.52 5.87
CA PRO A 257 -0.63 18.95 5.59
C PRO A 257 -1.11 19.21 4.15
N ASN A 258 -0.82 18.28 3.24
CA ASN A 258 -1.21 18.36 1.85
C ASN A 258 -2.56 17.67 1.56
N PHE A 259 -3.11 16.94 2.52
CA PHE A 259 -4.42 16.32 2.40
C PHE A 259 -5.54 17.36 2.40
N ARG A 260 -6.59 17.09 1.63
CA ARG A 260 -7.77 17.95 1.53
C ARG A 260 -9.02 17.13 1.86
N PRO A 261 -9.55 17.21 3.10
CA PRO A 261 -10.74 16.47 3.51
C PRO A 261 -11.99 16.76 2.67
N ARG A 262 -12.03 17.95 2.07
CA ARG A 262 -13.03 18.36 1.09
C ARG A 262 -12.29 18.90 -0.14
N LEU A 263 -12.62 18.36 -1.31
CA LEU A 263 -12.02 18.81 -2.55
C LEU A 263 -12.45 20.25 -2.88
N PRO A 264 -11.52 21.13 -3.27
CA PRO A 264 -11.84 22.50 -3.68
C PRO A 264 -12.69 22.51 -4.96
N GLU A 265 -13.39 23.60 -5.26
CA GLU A 265 -14.16 23.70 -6.52
C GLU A 265 -13.24 23.80 -7.75
N PHE A 266 -12.17 24.58 -7.62
CA PHE A 266 -11.12 24.74 -8.64
C PHE A 266 -9.93 23.82 -8.33
N ARG A 267 -9.27 23.27 -9.36
CA ARG A 267 -8.13 22.32 -9.23
C ARG A 267 -8.44 21.06 -8.40
N TRP A 268 -9.71 20.65 -8.34
CA TRP A 268 -10.12 19.45 -7.61
C TRP A 268 -9.42 18.18 -8.08
N LYS A 269 -9.07 18.08 -9.37
CA LYS A 269 -8.33 16.93 -9.93
C LYS A 269 -6.96 16.78 -9.27
N THR A 270 -6.17 17.85 -9.24
CA THR A 270 -4.85 17.87 -8.59
C THR A 270 -4.95 17.58 -7.09
N ALA A 271 -5.95 18.12 -6.41
CA ALA A 271 -6.17 17.81 -4.99
C ALA A 271 -6.59 16.34 -4.77
N HIS A 272 -7.41 15.79 -5.68
CA HIS A 272 -7.84 14.40 -5.65
C HIS A 272 -6.68 13.44 -5.88
N GLU A 273 -5.89 13.65 -6.93
CA GLU A 273 -4.67 12.88 -7.22
C GLU A 273 -3.69 12.94 -6.06
N ARG A 274 -3.52 14.12 -5.45
CA ARG A 274 -2.66 14.27 -4.27
C ARG A 274 -3.18 13.47 -3.08
N ASN A 275 -4.48 13.55 -2.77
CA ASN A 275 -5.08 12.75 -1.71
C ASN A 275 -4.88 11.25 -1.96
N MET A 276 -5.08 10.79 -3.20
CA MET A 276 -4.86 9.39 -3.59
C MET A 276 -3.41 8.96 -3.40
N ASN A 277 -2.44 9.80 -3.80
CA ASN A 277 -1.02 9.50 -3.65
C ASN A 277 -0.61 9.44 -2.17
N ILE A 278 -1.11 10.37 -1.33
CA ILE A 278 -0.90 10.32 0.12
C ILE A 278 -1.45 9.00 0.69
N ALA A 279 -2.69 8.65 0.34
CA ALA A 279 -3.32 7.41 0.80
C ALA A 279 -2.55 6.17 0.36
N LYS A 280 -2.26 6.04 -0.95
CA LYS A 280 -1.50 4.92 -1.54
C LYS A 280 -0.16 4.73 -0.82
N HIS A 281 0.59 5.82 -0.65
CA HIS A 281 1.88 5.80 0.01
C HIS A 281 1.77 5.30 1.47
N ARG A 282 0.85 5.86 2.27
CA ARG A 282 0.65 5.44 3.68
C ARG A 282 0.20 3.99 3.83
N PHE A 283 -0.65 3.49 2.93
CA PHE A 283 -1.11 2.10 3.01
C PHE A 283 -0.08 1.10 2.52
N ASN A 284 0.78 1.48 1.58
CA ASN A 284 1.89 0.64 1.16
C ASN A 284 2.99 0.56 2.23
N GLU A 285 3.24 1.63 3.01
CA GLU A 285 4.13 1.59 4.17
C GLU A 285 3.68 0.56 5.22
N VAL A 286 2.38 0.49 5.51
CA VAL A 286 1.81 -0.50 6.44
C VAL A 286 2.02 -1.92 5.92
N LEU A 287 1.65 -2.16 4.66
CA LEU A 287 1.82 -3.48 4.04
C LEU A 287 3.30 -3.90 3.99
N TYR A 288 4.19 -2.96 3.68
CA TYR A 288 5.62 -3.21 3.60
C TYR A 288 6.20 -3.59 4.97
N ALA A 289 5.88 -2.83 6.02
CA ALA A 289 6.29 -3.15 7.39
C ALA A 289 5.78 -4.54 7.84
N ARG A 290 4.53 -4.90 7.51
CA ARG A 290 3.96 -6.21 7.82
C ARG A 290 4.71 -7.35 7.13
N LEU A 291 5.00 -7.19 5.85
CA LEU A 291 5.73 -8.18 5.07
C LEU A 291 7.18 -8.32 5.53
N LEU A 292 7.85 -7.24 5.94
CA LEU A 292 9.22 -7.31 6.48
C LEU A 292 9.27 -8.16 7.76
N ILE A 293 8.31 -7.95 8.66
CA ILE A 293 8.21 -8.74 9.89
C ILE A 293 7.83 -10.19 9.57
N MET A 294 6.93 -10.41 8.61
CA MET A 294 6.54 -11.76 8.16
C MET A 294 7.71 -12.52 7.55
N ASP A 295 8.50 -11.87 6.69
CA ASP A 295 9.70 -12.44 6.09
C ASP A 295 10.70 -12.88 7.17
N ARG A 296 10.95 -11.99 8.14
CA ARG A 296 11.81 -12.28 9.28
C ARG A 296 11.28 -13.43 10.13
N PHE A 297 9.99 -13.43 10.44
CA PHE A 297 9.32 -14.49 11.17
C PHE A 297 9.48 -15.85 10.46
N CYS A 298 9.23 -15.91 9.15
CA CYS A 298 9.37 -17.13 8.36
C CYS A 298 10.81 -17.64 8.36
N SER A 299 11.79 -16.75 8.19
CA SER A 299 13.21 -17.11 8.26
C SER A 299 13.60 -17.72 9.62
N LEU A 300 13.15 -17.10 10.72
CA LEU A 300 13.42 -17.61 12.07
C LEU A 300 12.71 -18.95 12.33
N ALA A 301 11.45 -19.07 11.91
CA ALA A 301 10.67 -20.30 12.08
C ALA A 301 11.27 -21.49 11.34
N LYS A 302 11.81 -21.27 10.13
CA LYS A 302 12.59 -22.31 9.43
C LYS A 302 13.86 -22.69 10.19
N GLN A 303 14.60 -21.71 10.71
CA GLN A 303 15.84 -21.97 11.45
C GLN A 303 15.63 -22.76 12.74
N THR A 304 14.50 -22.55 13.42
CA THR A 304 14.16 -23.28 14.66
C THR A 304 13.53 -24.65 14.41
N SER A 305 13.05 -24.92 13.19
CA SER A 305 12.42 -26.19 12.84
C SER A 305 13.47 -27.25 12.54
N SER A 306 13.30 -28.45 13.12
CA SER A 306 14.26 -29.56 12.98
C SER A 306 14.48 -30.00 11.52
N ASN A 307 13.49 -29.81 10.65
CA ASN A 307 13.55 -30.15 9.22
C ASN A 307 13.64 -28.90 8.31
N GLY A 308 13.82 -27.70 8.87
CA GLY A 308 13.83 -26.46 8.10
C GLY A 308 12.50 -26.07 7.46
N ALA A 309 11.40 -26.79 7.74
CA ALA A 309 10.10 -26.57 7.12
C ALA A 309 9.17 -25.76 8.02
N LEU A 310 8.36 -24.89 7.41
CA LEU A 310 7.33 -24.15 8.12
C LEU A 310 6.11 -25.03 8.36
N LEU A 311 5.79 -25.32 9.63
CA LEU A 311 4.63 -26.07 10.08
C LEU A 311 3.35 -25.23 10.19
N ASP A 312 2.20 -25.87 10.38
CA ASP A 312 0.89 -25.19 10.53
C ASP A 312 0.80 -24.42 11.86
N GLU A 313 1.48 -24.88 12.89
CA GLU A 313 1.61 -24.22 14.18
C GLU A 313 2.23 -22.82 14.05
N HIS A 314 3.13 -22.64 13.06
CA HIS A 314 3.70 -21.31 12.78
C HIS A 314 2.67 -20.35 12.19
N LYS A 315 1.67 -20.81 11.44
CA LYS A 315 0.58 -19.94 10.93
C LYS A 315 -0.26 -19.44 12.10
N LYS A 316 -0.62 -20.33 13.02
CA LYS A 316 -1.34 -19.96 14.25
C LYS A 316 -0.54 -18.99 15.11
N CYS A 317 0.75 -19.26 15.32
CA CYS A 317 1.67 -18.35 16.02
C CYS A 317 1.75 -16.97 15.35
N TRP A 318 1.90 -16.95 14.02
CA TRP A 318 1.91 -15.72 13.22
C TRP A 318 0.61 -14.93 13.34
N LEU A 319 -0.55 -15.61 13.30
CA LEU A 319 -1.84 -14.97 13.50
C LEU A 319 -1.95 -14.38 14.91
N LEU A 320 -1.62 -15.14 15.96
CA LEU A 320 -1.68 -14.68 17.34
C LEU A 320 -0.83 -13.43 17.56
N LEU A 321 0.38 -13.38 16.98
CA LEU A 321 1.24 -12.20 17.00
C LEU A 321 0.55 -10.96 16.41
N GLN A 322 -0.20 -11.11 15.32
CA GLN A 322 -0.92 -10.01 14.68
C GLN A 322 -2.18 -9.58 15.45
N VAL A 323 -2.81 -10.53 16.13
CA VAL A 323 -4.03 -10.29 16.91
C VAL A 323 -3.73 -9.68 18.27
N LYS A 324 -2.60 -10.02 18.91
CA LYS A 324 -2.17 -9.48 20.21
C LYS A 324 -0.69 -9.11 20.24
N PRO A 325 -0.24 -8.16 19.40
CA PRO A 325 1.18 -7.83 19.31
C PRO A 325 1.71 -7.33 20.65
N SER A 326 1.00 -6.44 21.34
CA SER A 326 1.46 -5.89 22.62
C SER A 326 1.54 -6.91 23.76
N GLN A 327 0.70 -7.96 23.75
CA GLN A 327 0.74 -8.99 24.79
C GLN A 327 1.85 -10.00 24.55
N LEU A 328 2.12 -10.34 23.28
CA LEU A 328 3.11 -11.35 22.90
C LEU A 328 4.51 -10.77 22.70
N ALA A 329 4.62 -9.52 22.26
CA ALA A 329 5.89 -8.84 22.01
C ALA A 329 6.15 -7.68 22.99
N SER A 330 5.32 -7.51 24.03
CA SER A 330 5.34 -6.37 24.98
C SER A 330 5.09 -4.99 24.36
N ARG A 331 4.97 -4.90 23.04
CA ARG A 331 4.74 -3.67 22.26
C ARG A 331 4.13 -4.00 20.89
N ASP A 332 3.58 -2.99 20.22
CA ASP A 332 2.97 -3.16 18.90
C ASP A 332 4.03 -3.08 17.79
N ILE A 333 4.74 -4.18 17.56
CA ILE A 333 5.90 -4.22 16.66
C ILE A 333 5.58 -3.83 15.21
N PHE A 334 4.33 -4.05 14.78
CA PHE A 334 3.87 -3.69 13.43
C PHE A 334 3.63 -2.19 13.32
N SER A 335 2.99 -1.60 14.33
CA SER A 335 2.76 -0.16 14.38
C SER A 335 4.06 0.63 14.53
N GLU A 336 5.01 0.13 15.31
CA GLU A 336 6.33 0.76 15.44
C GLU A 336 7.11 0.75 14.13
N LEU A 337 7.19 -0.38 13.42
CA LEU A 337 7.91 -0.43 12.15
C LEU A 337 7.24 0.42 11.07
N SER A 338 5.90 0.37 10.95
CA SER A 338 5.17 1.20 9.99
C SER A 338 5.37 2.70 10.22
N LEU A 339 5.59 3.14 11.46
CA LEU A 339 5.97 4.51 11.78
C LEU A 339 7.43 4.82 11.42
N LYS A 340 8.34 3.86 11.62
CA LYS A 340 9.77 4.02 11.30
C LYS A 340 10.04 4.10 9.80
N VAL A 341 9.32 3.35 8.97
CA VAL A 341 9.48 3.38 7.50
C VAL A 341 8.81 4.60 6.85
N ARG A 342 8.04 5.38 7.63
CA ARG A 342 7.17 6.43 7.13
C ARG A 342 7.95 7.59 6.48
N GLY A 343 7.65 7.87 5.22
CA GLY A 343 8.15 9.03 4.47
C GLY A 343 9.64 9.01 4.17
N ILE A 344 10.31 7.85 4.29
CA ILE A 344 11.74 7.71 3.98
C ILE A 344 11.96 7.63 2.47
N GLU A 345 11.14 6.85 1.77
CA GLU A 345 11.20 6.68 0.32
C GLU A 345 9.93 7.22 -0.35
N ASP A 346 9.95 7.42 -1.67
CA ASP A 346 8.75 7.76 -2.42
C ASP A 346 7.82 6.54 -2.63
N SER A 347 6.62 6.80 -3.14
CA SER A 347 5.61 5.75 -3.29
C SER A 347 5.97 4.67 -4.29
N ASP A 348 6.76 4.96 -5.32
CA ASP A 348 7.05 4.00 -6.38
C ASP A 348 8.19 3.07 -5.96
N SER A 349 9.20 3.59 -5.24
CA SER A 349 10.23 2.78 -4.58
C SER A 349 9.64 1.78 -3.58
N ILE A 350 8.69 2.19 -2.73
CA ILE A 350 8.02 1.27 -1.80
C ILE A 350 7.25 0.18 -2.57
N VAL A 351 6.60 0.51 -3.68
CA VAL A 351 5.86 -0.49 -4.49
C VAL A 351 6.83 -1.51 -5.12
N ALA A 352 7.98 -1.06 -5.62
CA ALA A 352 8.99 -1.97 -6.14
C ALA A 352 9.53 -2.92 -5.07
N ARG A 353 9.87 -2.38 -3.88
CA ARG A 353 10.32 -3.19 -2.73
C ARG A 353 9.25 -4.15 -2.23
N LEU A 354 7.97 -3.75 -2.25
CA LEU A 354 6.86 -4.64 -1.94
C LEU A 354 6.80 -5.83 -2.89
N ALA A 355 6.93 -5.60 -4.20
CA ALA A 355 6.89 -6.68 -5.19
C ALA A 355 8.04 -7.68 -4.99
N GLU A 356 9.25 -7.18 -4.75
CA GLU A 356 10.42 -8.01 -4.47
C GLU A 356 10.23 -8.82 -3.17
N LEU A 357 9.84 -8.16 -2.08
CA LEU A 357 9.65 -8.80 -0.79
C LEU A 357 8.56 -9.86 -0.81
N ILE A 358 7.47 -9.62 -1.54
CA ILE A 358 6.43 -10.64 -1.75
C ILE A 358 7.00 -11.85 -2.46
N ALA A 359 7.77 -11.67 -3.54
CA ALA A 359 8.39 -12.77 -4.26
C ALA A 359 9.31 -13.60 -3.34
N GLN A 360 10.12 -12.94 -2.51
CA GLN A 360 10.99 -13.59 -1.52
C GLN A 360 10.18 -14.39 -0.49
N ILE A 361 9.09 -13.82 0.04
CA ILE A 361 8.21 -14.51 0.99
C ILE A 361 7.55 -15.72 0.30
N GLN A 362 7.07 -15.57 -0.93
CA GLN A 362 6.45 -16.67 -1.66
C GLN A 362 7.43 -17.83 -1.89
N GLU A 363 8.68 -17.53 -2.24
CA GLU A 363 9.74 -18.54 -2.36
C GLU A 363 9.96 -19.26 -1.01
N LYS A 364 9.93 -18.54 0.11
CA LYS A 364 10.06 -19.14 1.43
C LYS A 364 8.85 -20.01 1.80
N LEU A 365 7.64 -19.62 1.44
CA LEU A 365 6.42 -20.31 1.86
C LEU A 365 6.02 -21.47 0.94
N SER A 366 6.31 -21.37 -0.35
CA SER A 366 5.90 -22.34 -1.35
C SER A 366 6.76 -23.60 -1.24
N ARG A 367 6.22 -24.66 -0.61
CA ARG A 367 6.92 -25.94 -0.46
C ARG A 367 7.32 -26.59 -1.79
N ASN A 368 6.76 -26.17 -2.93
CA ASN A 368 7.01 -26.73 -4.26
C ASN A 368 6.76 -25.72 -5.41
N LEU A 369 7.04 -24.43 -5.21
CA LEU A 369 6.73 -23.39 -6.23
C LEU A 369 5.29 -23.47 -6.75
N ASP A 370 4.30 -23.68 -5.86
CA ASP A 370 2.90 -23.71 -6.29
C ASP A 370 2.57 -22.36 -6.95
N PRO A 371 2.33 -22.31 -8.28
CA PRO A 371 2.05 -21.06 -8.97
C PRO A 371 0.73 -20.43 -8.50
N ASN A 372 -0.10 -21.20 -7.79
CA ASN A 372 -1.34 -20.76 -7.19
C ASN A 372 -1.18 -20.29 -5.75
N PHE A 373 0.02 -20.33 -5.17
CA PHE A 373 0.25 -19.82 -3.82
C PHE A 373 -0.14 -18.33 -3.75
N ARG A 374 -0.99 -17.97 -2.79
CA ARG A 374 -1.42 -16.60 -2.52
C ARG A 374 -1.18 -16.24 -1.06
N LEU A 375 -0.86 -14.98 -0.83
CA LEU A 375 -0.86 -14.37 0.49
C LEU A 375 -2.22 -13.74 0.73
N PHE A 376 -2.82 -13.99 1.88
CA PHE A 376 -4.09 -13.36 2.24
C PHE A 376 -3.86 -12.04 2.98
N CYS A 377 -4.75 -11.08 2.80
CA CYS A 377 -4.77 -9.83 3.54
C CYS A 377 -6.20 -9.57 4.02
N VAL A 378 -6.46 -9.84 5.30
CA VAL A 378 -7.76 -9.62 5.92
C VAL A 378 -7.82 -8.20 6.46
N ILE A 379 -8.86 -7.46 6.08
CA ILE A 379 -9.20 -6.14 6.63
C ILE A 379 -10.49 -6.28 7.45
N ASP A 380 -10.34 -6.34 8.76
CA ASP A 380 -11.43 -6.37 9.73
C ASP A 380 -11.88 -4.98 10.17
N GLU A 381 -13.09 -4.93 10.72
CA GLU A 381 -13.78 -3.70 11.13
C GLU A 381 -13.80 -2.65 9.99
N ALA A 382 -13.88 -3.12 8.75
CA ALA A 382 -13.69 -2.29 7.55
C ALA A 382 -14.75 -1.19 7.41
N GLN A 383 -15.90 -1.29 8.08
CA GLN A 383 -16.88 -0.21 8.13
C GLN A 383 -16.29 1.10 8.68
N VAL A 384 -15.30 1.03 9.57
CA VAL A 384 -14.63 2.24 10.08
C VAL A 384 -13.90 2.97 8.96
N ALA A 385 -13.14 2.24 8.13
CA ALA A 385 -12.51 2.80 6.94
C ALA A 385 -13.55 3.20 5.88
N ALA A 386 -14.67 2.48 5.79
CA ALA A 386 -15.74 2.75 4.84
C ALA A 386 -16.54 4.02 5.20
N GLU A 387 -16.54 4.45 6.45
CA GLU A 387 -17.19 5.69 6.91
C GLU A 387 -16.23 6.89 6.98
N THR A 388 -14.94 6.66 6.76
CA THR A 388 -13.90 7.68 6.89
C THR A 388 -13.58 8.36 5.54
N CYS A 389 -13.34 9.67 5.56
CA CYS A 389 -12.94 10.49 4.41
C CYS A 389 -13.89 10.46 3.19
N LEU A 390 -15.20 10.28 3.41
CA LEU A 390 -16.24 10.18 2.37
C LEU A 390 -16.23 11.29 1.27
N ASN A 391 -15.63 12.44 1.59
CA ASN A 391 -15.60 13.63 0.74
C ASN A 391 -14.23 13.89 0.10
N ALA A 392 -13.17 13.22 0.56
CA ALA A 392 -11.80 13.53 0.16
C ALA A 392 -11.42 12.88 -1.17
N PHE A 393 -12.07 11.76 -1.53
CA PHE A 393 -11.73 10.98 -2.72
C PHE A 393 -12.81 11.03 -3.80
N ARG A 394 -13.78 11.95 -3.71
CA ARG A 394 -14.87 12.05 -4.68
C ARG A 394 -14.31 12.38 -6.07
N LYS A 395 -14.90 11.80 -7.12
CA LYS A 395 -14.56 12.14 -8.51
C LYS A 395 -14.85 13.60 -8.86
N ARG A 396 -15.66 14.32 -8.09
CA ARG A 396 -16.01 15.74 -8.31
C ARG A 396 -16.38 16.42 -6.98
N PRO A 397 -16.21 17.75 -6.87
CA PRO A 397 -16.69 18.52 -5.71
C PRO A 397 -18.23 18.50 -5.59
N LEU A 398 -18.73 18.58 -4.36
CA LEU A 398 -20.17 18.56 -4.03
C LEU A 398 -20.99 19.60 -4.80
N LYS A 399 -20.52 20.85 -4.87
CA LYS A 399 -21.23 21.92 -5.59
C LYS A 399 -21.30 21.68 -7.09
N VAL A 400 -20.25 21.14 -7.69
CA VAL A 400 -20.21 20.78 -9.12
C VAL A 400 -21.16 19.61 -9.39
N ALA A 401 -21.24 18.64 -8.46
CA ALA A 401 -22.21 17.54 -8.55
C ALA A 401 -23.66 18.06 -8.40
N ALA A 402 -23.93 18.91 -7.42
CA ALA A 402 -25.24 19.51 -7.17
C ALA A 402 -25.71 20.42 -8.32
N GLN A 403 -24.83 21.21 -8.92
CA GLN A 403 -25.16 22.03 -10.11
C GLN A 403 -25.57 21.16 -11.29
N ARG A 404 -24.90 20.03 -11.52
CA ARG A 404 -25.31 19.07 -12.55
C ARG A 404 -26.63 18.38 -12.23
N ALA A 405 -26.85 18.01 -10.98
CA ALA A 405 -28.10 17.37 -10.55
C ALA A 405 -29.32 18.31 -10.70
N LYS A 406 -29.11 19.63 -10.64
CA LYS A 406 -30.15 20.64 -10.91
C LYS A 406 -30.52 20.78 -12.38
N ILE A 407 -29.73 20.23 -13.31
CA ILE A 407 -30.10 20.16 -14.73
C ILE A 407 -30.97 18.91 -14.88
N PRO A 408 -32.28 19.03 -15.14
CA PRO A 408 -33.14 17.87 -15.34
C PRO A 408 -32.55 17.02 -16.46
N PRO A 409 -32.50 15.68 -16.33
CA PRO A 409 -32.14 14.84 -17.45
C PRO A 409 -33.08 15.15 -18.63
N PRO A 410 -32.62 15.10 -19.89
CA PRO A 410 -33.48 15.33 -21.03
C PRO A 410 -34.66 14.38 -20.94
N VAL A 411 -35.86 14.94 -20.70
CA VAL A 411 -37.09 14.18 -20.55
C VAL A 411 -37.33 13.46 -21.86
N ARG A 412 -37.20 12.13 -21.87
CA ARG A 412 -37.64 11.33 -23.02
C ARG A 412 -39.16 11.49 -23.09
N PRO A 413 -39.74 12.06 -24.17
CA PRO A 413 -41.13 12.54 -24.17
C PRO A 413 -42.23 11.47 -24.01
N HIS A 414 -41.89 10.20 -23.79
CA HIS A 414 -42.82 9.08 -23.99
C HIS A 414 -43.10 8.21 -22.76
N LEU A 415 -42.60 8.54 -21.57
CA LEU A 415 -43.04 7.89 -20.33
C LEU A 415 -43.55 8.94 -19.33
N ARG A 416 -44.84 9.30 -19.46
CA ARG A 416 -45.60 9.97 -18.41
C ARG A 416 -46.26 8.89 -17.55
N SER A 417 -45.69 8.62 -16.38
CA SER A 417 -46.41 7.98 -15.28
C SER A 417 -45.97 8.60 -13.96
N ASP A 418 -46.95 8.94 -13.14
CA ASP A 418 -46.89 9.73 -11.92
C ASP A 418 -45.88 9.21 -10.87
N THR A 419 -44.71 9.81 -10.84
CA THR A 419 -43.84 9.73 -9.66
C THR A 419 -43.29 11.10 -9.32
N THR A 420 -43.88 11.72 -8.30
CA THR A 420 -43.30 12.84 -7.56
C THR A 420 -42.07 12.35 -6.79
N THR A 421 -41.01 11.96 -7.50
CA THR A 421 -39.69 11.80 -6.87
C THR A 421 -39.19 13.21 -6.56
N THR A 422 -39.23 13.59 -5.29
CA THR A 422 -38.80 14.91 -4.84
C THR A 422 -37.34 15.15 -5.22
N THR A 423 -36.99 16.40 -5.54
CA THR A 423 -35.60 16.83 -5.85
C THR A 423 -34.60 16.40 -4.77
N GLU A 424 -35.07 16.23 -3.54
CA GLU A 424 -34.30 15.71 -2.40
C GLU A 424 -33.86 14.27 -2.58
N ALA A 425 -34.73 13.37 -3.06
CA ALA A 425 -34.38 11.97 -3.33
C ALA A 425 -33.31 11.85 -4.42
N TRP A 426 -33.37 12.72 -5.45
CA TRP A 426 -32.36 12.79 -6.50
C TRP A 426 -31.01 13.31 -5.98
N LEU A 427 -31.02 14.34 -5.14
CA LEU A 427 -29.80 14.86 -4.51
C LEU A 427 -29.21 13.86 -3.52
N GLU A 428 -30.03 13.10 -2.81
CA GLU A 428 -29.58 12.03 -1.92
C GLU A 428 -28.94 10.89 -2.71
N GLN A 429 -29.56 10.44 -3.81
CA GLN A 429 -28.99 9.40 -4.68
C GLN A 429 -27.68 9.86 -5.33
N ALA A 430 -27.65 11.09 -5.90
CA ALA A 430 -26.42 11.66 -6.44
C ALA A 430 -25.33 11.85 -5.37
N ASN A 431 -25.71 12.08 -4.11
CA ASN A 431 -24.77 12.13 -3.00
C ASN A 431 -24.27 10.75 -2.58
N LYS A 432 -25.10 9.70 -2.67
CA LYS A 432 -24.69 8.30 -2.42
C LYS A 432 -23.70 7.84 -3.48
N ASP A 433 -24.04 8.01 -4.76
CA ASP A 433 -23.19 7.65 -5.92
C ASP A 433 -21.83 8.38 -6.01
N THR A 434 -21.61 9.39 -5.15
CA THR A 434 -20.36 10.16 -5.12
C THR A 434 -19.50 9.92 -3.89
N ARG A 435 -19.95 9.18 -2.86
CA ARG A 435 -19.12 8.87 -1.69
C ARG A 435 -17.99 7.94 -2.10
N ARG A 436 -16.77 8.32 -1.74
CA ARG A 436 -15.56 7.53 -2.00
C ARG A 436 -14.77 7.48 -0.69
N PRO A 437 -14.96 6.42 0.11
CA PRO A 437 -14.33 6.31 1.41
C PRO A 437 -12.86 5.94 1.29
N ILE A 438 -12.12 6.09 2.39
CA ILE A 438 -10.70 5.73 2.42
C ILE A 438 -10.48 4.21 2.26
N LEU A 439 -11.46 3.36 2.63
CA LEU A 439 -11.42 1.92 2.35
C LEU A 439 -11.15 1.63 0.86
N ARG A 440 -11.72 2.43 -0.04
CA ARG A 440 -11.48 2.30 -1.48
C ARG A 440 -10.00 2.45 -1.83
N GLU A 441 -9.33 3.42 -1.20
CA GLU A 441 -7.93 3.73 -1.49
C GLU A 441 -6.99 2.69 -0.87
N ILE A 442 -7.35 2.09 0.27
CA ILE A 442 -6.66 0.93 0.84
C ILE A 442 -6.68 -0.22 -0.18
N LEU A 443 -7.88 -0.58 -0.65
CA LEU A 443 -8.07 -1.66 -1.63
C LEU A 443 -7.33 -1.36 -2.94
N THR A 444 -7.46 -0.14 -3.45
CA THR A 444 -6.75 0.29 -4.67
C THR A 444 -5.23 0.16 -4.50
N ALA A 445 -4.67 0.55 -3.36
CA ALA A 445 -3.24 0.45 -3.10
C ALA A 445 -2.74 -1.01 -3.10
N TRP A 446 -3.54 -1.93 -2.56
CA TRP A 446 -3.12 -3.32 -2.37
C TRP A 446 -3.53 -4.28 -3.49
N THR A 447 -4.53 -3.92 -4.32
CA THR A 447 -5.02 -4.79 -5.40
C THR A 447 -4.69 -4.31 -6.81
N ASN A 448 -4.30 -3.04 -6.99
CA ASN A 448 -3.91 -2.50 -8.30
C ASN A 448 -2.40 -2.37 -8.48
N THR A 449 -1.62 -2.83 -7.51
CA THR A 449 -0.19 -3.01 -7.67
C THR A 449 0.07 -4.36 -8.33
N ASP A 450 1.20 -4.54 -8.99
CA ASP A 450 1.63 -5.84 -9.56
C ASP A 450 1.89 -6.92 -8.49
N LEU A 451 1.43 -6.68 -7.24
CA LEU A 451 1.36 -7.61 -6.13
C LEU A 451 0.25 -8.66 -6.35
N ASN A 452 0.20 -9.25 -7.55
CA ASN A 452 -0.77 -10.25 -7.99
C ASN A 452 -0.94 -11.46 -7.03
N PRO A 453 0.01 -11.85 -6.16
CA PRO A 453 -0.27 -12.96 -5.24
C PRO A 453 -1.06 -12.56 -3.99
N VAL A 454 -1.36 -11.27 -3.74
CA VAL A 454 -2.14 -10.88 -2.56
C VAL A 454 -3.64 -11.00 -2.83
N ARG A 455 -4.36 -11.67 -1.94
CA ARG A 455 -5.82 -11.81 -1.97
C ARG A 455 -6.42 -11.12 -0.75
N VAL A 456 -7.20 -10.08 -0.99
CA VAL A 456 -7.84 -9.30 0.07
C VAL A 456 -9.17 -9.93 0.48
N VAL A 457 -9.40 -10.01 1.79
CA VAL A 457 -10.68 -10.34 2.41
C VAL A 457 -11.14 -9.13 3.22
N VAL A 458 -12.26 -8.55 2.85
CA VAL A 458 -12.83 -7.38 3.56
C VAL A 458 -13.99 -7.83 4.41
N THR A 459 -14.01 -7.43 5.68
CA THR A 459 -15.07 -7.78 6.61
C THR A 459 -15.35 -6.64 7.57
N GLY A 460 -16.61 -6.52 7.98
CA GLY A 460 -17.06 -5.45 8.83
C GLY A 460 -18.54 -5.59 9.19
N THR A 461 -18.93 -4.97 10.29
CA THR A 461 -20.32 -4.98 10.75
C THR A 461 -21.08 -3.81 10.13
N GLY A 462 -22.27 -4.08 9.57
CA GLY A 462 -23.12 -3.04 8.97
C GLY A 462 -22.68 -2.57 7.58
N LEU A 463 -21.70 -3.23 6.95
CA LEU A 463 -21.37 -3.00 5.55
C LEU A 463 -22.55 -3.49 4.68
N SER A 464 -23.16 -2.60 3.91
CA SER A 464 -24.20 -3.00 2.96
C SER A 464 -23.58 -3.49 1.65
N ALA A 465 -24.20 -4.50 1.03
CA ALA A 465 -23.76 -5.04 -0.25
C ALA A 465 -23.74 -3.97 -1.35
N GLY A 466 -24.74 -3.09 -1.37
CA GLY A 466 -24.78 -1.97 -2.30
C GLY A 466 -23.60 -1.02 -2.12
N PHE A 467 -23.29 -0.64 -0.87
CA PHE A 467 -22.18 0.27 -0.58
C PHE A 467 -20.82 -0.34 -0.93
N MET A 468 -20.60 -1.62 -0.61
CA MET A 468 -19.39 -2.32 -1.03
C MET A 468 -19.34 -2.46 -2.55
N GLY A 469 -20.45 -2.74 -3.22
CA GLY A 469 -20.56 -2.72 -4.67
C GLY A 469 -20.06 -1.38 -5.26
N GLU A 470 -20.52 -0.25 -4.73
CA GLU A 470 -20.08 1.09 -5.17
C GLU A 470 -18.57 1.32 -4.96
N ILE A 471 -18.04 0.91 -3.80
CA ILE A 471 -16.60 1.00 -3.50
C ILE A 471 -15.80 0.19 -4.52
N MET A 472 -16.20 -1.06 -4.76
CA MET A 472 -15.49 -2.02 -5.61
C MET A 472 -15.58 -1.70 -7.10
N THR A 473 -16.78 -1.46 -7.61
CA THR A 473 -17.02 -1.11 -9.03
C THR A 473 -16.25 0.15 -9.41
N SER A 474 -16.03 1.07 -8.46
CA SER A 474 -15.32 2.32 -8.73
C SER A 474 -13.80 2.26 -8.57
N ALA A 475 -13.26 1.27 -7.86
CA ALA A 475 -11.84 1.04 -7.67
C ALA A 475 -11.19 0.28 -8.84
N VAL A 476 -11.97 -0.60 -9.49
CA VAL A 476 -11.48 -1.59 -10.45
C VAL A 476 -12.40 -1.64 -11.66
N VAL A 477 -12.40 -0.59 -12.48
CA VAL A 477 -13.32 -0.47 -13.65
C VAL A 477 -12.87 -1.33 -14.84
N LYS A 478 -12.35 -2.54 -14.63
CA LYS A 478 -12.13 -3.46 -15.76
C LYS A 478 -12.61 -4.90 -15.61
N GLU A 479 -12.87 -5.44 -14.43
CA GLU A 479 -13.40 -6.82 -14.32
C GLU A 479 -13.95 -7.11 -12.91
N ASN A 480 -14.79 -8.16 -12.81
CA ASN A 480 -15.41 -8.68 -11.58
C ASN A 480 -14.36 -9.20 -10.55
N LYS A 481 -13.44 -8.36 -10.07
CA LYS A 481 -12.36 -8.72 -9.14
C LYS A 481 -12.82 -8.92 -7.69
N TYR A 482 -14.10 -8.74 -7.40
CA TYR A 482 -14.63 -8.92 -6.05
C TYR A 482 -15.88 -9.76 -6.09
N ARG A 483 -15.99 -10.69 -5.14
CA ARG A 483 -17.23 -11.40 -4.85
C ARG A 483 -17.72 -11.01 -3.47
N THR A 484 -19.04 -11.01 -3.31
CA THR A 484 -19.70 -10.76 -2.04
C THR A 484 -20.23 -12.09 -1.52
N LEU A 485 -19.86 -12.43 -0.29
CA LEU A 485 -20.37 -13.58 0.44
C LEU A 485 -21.32 -13.04 1.50
N ASN A 486 -22.59 -13.43 1.39
CA ASN A 486 -23.62 -13.16 2.38
C ASN A 486 -23.99 -14.48 3.04
N ASP A 487 -24.33 -14.43 4.32
CA ASP A 487 -24.88 -15.56 5.05
C ASP A 487 -23.98 -16.82 5.03
N THR A 488 -22.77 -16.68 5.56
CA THR A 488 -21.89 -17.85 5.80
C THR A 488 -22.39 -18.75 6.95
N GLY A 489 -23.64 -18.57 7.38
CA GLY A 489 -24.22 -19.17 8.58
C GLY A 489 -23.70 -18.52 9.86
N GLY A 490 -24.61 -18.23 10.80
CA GLY A 490 -24.21 -17.98 12.19
C GLY A 490 -23.75 -19.27 12.85
N PHE A 491 -22.92 -19.16 13.90
CA PHE A 491 -22.52 -20.30 14.75
C PHE A 491 -23.66 -20.84 15.63
N THR A 492 -24.91 -20.67 15.22
CA THR A 492 -26.11 -20.96 16.00
C THR A 492 -26.64 -22.38 15.78
N ASP A 493 -25.80 -23.31 15.31
CA ASP A 493 -26.24 -24.70 15.18
C ASP A 493 -26.53 -25.26 16.58
N SER A 494 -27.83 -25.32 16.85
CA SER A 494 -28.48 -25.98 17.97
C SER A 494 -28.25 -27.49 17.89
N THR A 495 -27.03 -27.94 18.17
CA THR A 495 -26.86 -29.27 18.74
C THR A 495 -27.27 -29.18 20.20
N PRO A 496 -28.33 -29.88 20.64
CA PRO A 496 -28.63 -29.98 22.06
C PRO A 496 -27.43 -30.70 22.71
N TYR A 497 -26.68 -29.98 23.51
CA TYR A 497 -25.63 -30.52 24.39
C TYR A 497 -26.24 -31.35 25.51
#